data_AF-G6C365-F1
#
_entry.id   AF-G6C365-F1
#
_cell.length_a   1.000
_cell.length_b   1.000
_cell.length_c   1.000
_cell.angle_alpha   90.00
_cell.angle_beta   90.00
_cell.angle_gamma   90.00
#
_symmetry.space_group_name_H-M   'P 1'
#
loop_
_entity.id
_entity.type
_entity.pdbx_description
1 polymer ?
#
loop_
_entity_poly.entity_id
_entity_poly.type
_entity_poly.pdbx_seq_one_letter_code
_entity_poly.pdbx_strand_id
1 'polypeptide(L)'
;MVMVLGLVACGEKFPYTSQSTKEKMIKEVKVVMEKAEETRSEKDAQVLLEKMGEIIKISTELEKRISEGDEKAREELEKWDKLIKEIESQ
;
A
#
# COMPACT_ATOMS: atom_id res chain seq x y z
N MET A 1 -20.58 29.04 -21.30
CA MET A 1 -19.37 28.63 -20.55
C MET A 1 -19.86 27.74 -19.42
N VAL A 2 -19.93 26.43 -19.69
CA VAL A 2 -20.57 25.44 -18.80
C VAL A 2 -19.69 25.22 -17.56
N MET A 3 -20.40 25.14 -16.44
CA MET A 3 -19.98 25.08 -15.05
C MET A 3 -19.04 23.92 -14.68
N VAL A 4 -18.20 24.20 -13.67
CA VAL A 4 -17.80 23.29 -12.59
C VAL A 4 -17.03 22.02 -12.99
N LEU A 5 -15.71 22.09 -12.85
CA LEU A 5 -14.91 20.98 -12.32
C LEU A 5 -14.30 21.53 -11.02
N GLY A 6 -15.08 21.64 -9.95
CA GLY A 6 -15.33 20.48 -9.12
C GLY A 6 -13.98 20.06 -8.53
N LEU A 7 -13.56 20.74 -7.46
CA LEU A 7 -12.52 20.28 -6.55
C LEU A 7 -12.88 18.86 -6.13
N VAL A 8 -12.34 17.86 -6.84
CA VAL A 8 -12.29 16.49 -6.35
C VAL A 8 -11.20 16.50 -5.28
N ALA A 9 -11.57 16.99 -4.09
CA ALA A 9 -10.98 16.51 -2.87
C ALA A 9 -11.50 15.07 -2.69
N CYS A 10 -10.81 14.09 -3.27
CA CYS A 10 -11.08 12.68 -3.01
C CYS A 10 -9.73 11.98 -2.87
N GLY A 11 -9.56 11.29 -1.74
CA GLY A 11 -8.43 10.41 -1.53
C GLY A 11 -8.24 9.49 -2.73
N GLU A 12 -6.99 9.15 -3.01
CA GLU A 12 -6.65 8.28 -4.14
C GLU A 12 -7.57 7.06 -4.18
N LYS A 13 -8.18 6.83 -5.35
CA LYS A 13 -9.11 5.74 -5.57
C LYS A 13 -8.31 4.44 -5.54
N PHE A 14 -8.77 3.46 -4.76
CA PHE A 14 -8.17 2.12 -4.77
C PHE A 14 -7.96 1.63 -6.22
N PRO A 15 -6.77 1.11 -6.56
CA PRO A 15 -5.65 0.76 -5.68
C PRO A 15 -4.58 1.85 -5.48
N TYR A 16 -4.82 3.08 -5.96
CA TYR A 16 -3.91 4.20 -5.76
C TYR A 16 -3.98 4.69 -4.32
N THR A 17 -2.83 5.04 -3.74
CA THR A 17 -2.70 5.35 -2.31
C THR A 17 -1.79 6.54 -2.10
N SER A 18 -2.09 7.36 -1.09
CA SER A 18 -1.22 8.52 -0.81
C SER A 18 0.12 8.07 -0.25
N GLN A 19 1.16 8.87 -0.43
CA GLN A 19 2.48 8.57 0.14
C GLN A 19 2.40 8.30 1.65
N SER A 20 1.64 9.11 2.40
CA SER A 20 1.47 8.90 3.84
C SER A 20 0.70 7.61 4.17
N THR A 21 -0.24 7.20 3.33
CA THR A 21 -0.92 5.90 3.44
C THR A 21 0.06 4.76 3.23
N LYS A 22 0.90 4.82 2.17
CA LYS A 22 1.93 3.80 1.90
C LYS A 22 2.90 3.66 3.07
N GLU A 23 3.44 4.78 3.54
CA GLU A 23 4.37 4.80 4.68
C GLU A 23 3.72 4.25 5.95
N LYS A 24 2.46 4.59 6.22
CA LYS A 24 1.73 4.07 7.37
C LYS A 24 1.55 2.55 7.27
N MET A 25 1.14 2.03 6.12
CA MET A 25 0.93 0.59 5.92
C MET A 25 2.24 -0.20 6.09
N ILE A 26 3.34 0.27 5.52
CA ILE A 26 4.65 -0.41 5.64
C ILE A 26 5.13 -0.38 7.10
N LYS A 27 5.01 0.76 7.79
CA LYS A 27 5.38 0.88 9.21
C LYS A 27 4.52 -0.02 10.10
N GLU A 28 3.21 -0.09 9.86
CA GLU A 28 2.32 -0.99 10.59
C GLU A 28 2.75 -2.44 10.41
N VAL A 29 3.07 -2.88 9.18
CA VAL A 29 3.58 -4.23 8.91
C VAL A 29 4.90 -4.50 9.63
N LYS A 30 5.85 -3.56 9.61
CA LYS A 30 7.14 -3.70 10.32
C LYS A 30 6.92 -3.89 11.83
N VAL A 31 6.11 -3.03 12.46
CA VAL A 31 5.83 -3.09 13.90
C VAL A 31 5.14 -4.41 14.31
N VAL A 32 4.14 -4.86 13.54
CA VAL A 32 3.46 -6.12 13.86
C VAL A 32 4.33 -7.34 13.54
N MET A 33 5.26 -7.24 12.58
CA MET A 33 6.28 -8.26 12.31
C MET A 33 7.25 -8.39 13.49
N GLU A 34 7.85 -7.29 13.94
CA GLU A 34 8.75 -7.28 15.10
C GLU A 34 8.06 -7.85 16.35
N LYS A 35 6.80 -7.47 16.58
CA LYS A 35 6.01 -8.00 17.67
C LYS A 35 5.72 -9.50 17.51
N ALA A 36 5.36 -9.96 16.32
CA ALA A 36 5.11 -11.38 16.06
C ALA A 36 6.37 -12.24 16.26
N GLU A 37 7.55 -11.72 15.89
CA GLU A 37 8.84 -12.37 16.13
C GLU A 37 9.19 -12.44 17.63
N GLU A 38 8.96 -11.35 18.36
CA GLU A 38 9.21 -11.27 19.81
C GLU A 38 8.28 -12.21 20.60
N THR A 39 6.97 -12.13 20.35
CA THR A 39 5.97 -12.86 21.15
C THR A 39 5.79 -14.31 20.68
N ARG A 40 6.13 -14.61 19.42
CA ARG A 40 5.84 -15.89 18.73
C ARG A 40 4.37 -16.31 18.89
N SER A 41 3.49 -15.34 19.03
CA SER A 41 2.06 -15.53 19.27
C SER A 41 1.33 -15.76 17.96
N GLU A 42 0.53 -16.81 17.88
CA GLU A 42 -0.36 -17.07 16.73
C GLU A 42 -1.27 -15.86 16.43
N LYS A 43 -1.70 -15.13 17.47
CA LYS A 43 -2.54 -13.94 17.32
C LYS A 43 -1.78 -12.79 16.64
N ASP A 44 -0.53 -12.56 17.03
CA ASP A 44 0.27 -11.50 16.41
C ASP A 44 0.67 -11.88 14.96
N ALA A 45 0.92 -13.17 14.71
CA ALA A 45 1.11 -13.70 13.36
C ALA A 45 -0.14 -13.54 12.48
N GLN A 46 -1.35 -13.75 13.04
CA GLN A 46 -2.61 -13.53 12.32
C GLN A 46 -2.77 -12.05 11.94
N VAL A 47 -2.50 -11.13 12.86
CA VAL A 47 -2.56 -9.69 12.59
C VAL A 47 -1.54 -9.28 11.52
N LEU A 48 -0.32 -9.84 11.56
CA LEU A 48 0.69 -9.63 10.51
C LEU A 48 0.18 -10.08 9.14
N LEU A 49 -0.40 -11.28 9.06
CA LEU A 49 -0.96 -11.81 7.82
C LEU A 49 -2.12 -10.95 7.28
N GLU A 50 -3.00 -10.45 8.15
CA GLU A 50 -4.08 -9.54 7.76
C GLU A 50 -3.53 -8.27 7.13
N LYS A 51 -2.52 -7.65 7.76
CA LYS A 51 -1.88 -6.41 7.28
C LYS A 51 -1.11 -6.60 5.98
N MET A 52 -0.33 -7.69 5.86
CA MET A 52 0.31 -8.05 4.60
C MET A 52 -0.73 -8.32 3.51
N GLY A 53 -1.86 -8.94 3.85
CA GLY A 53 -2.97 -9.20 2.93
C GLY A 53 -3.57 -7.93 2.33
N GLU A 54 -3.62 -6.82 3.08
CA GLU A 54 -4.05 -5.52 2.54
C GLU A 54 -3.09 -5.00 1.46
N ILE A 55 -1.77 -5.09 1.70
CA ILE A 55 -0.74 -4.68 0.73
C ILE A 55 -0.77 -5.58 -0.50
N ILE A 56 -0.90 -6.91 -0.32
CA ILE A 56 -1.00 -7.86 -1.43
C ILE A 56 -2.21 -7.53 -2.31
N LYS A 57 -3.38 -7.24 -1.72
CA LYS A 57 -4.58 -6.85 -2.48
C LYS A 57 -4.35 -5.59 -3.32
N ILE A 58 -3.66 -4.59 -2.77
CA ILE A 58 -3.29 -3.37 -3.51
C ILE A 58 -2.40 -3.75 -4.69
N SER A 59 -1.34 -4.53 -4.44
CA SER A 59 -0.39 -4.95 -5.48
C SER A 59 -1.08 -5.74 -6.59
N THR A 60 -1.92 -6.71 -6.26
CA THR A 60 -2.65 -7.52 -7.25
C THR A 60 -3.59 -6.68 -8.11
N GLU A 61 -4.31 -5.73 -7.52
CA GLU A 61 -5.17 -4.84 -8.32
C GLU A 61 -4.32 -3.90 -9.20
N LEU A 62 -3.18 -3.39 -8.72
CA LEU A 62 -2.26 -2.62 -9.56
C LEU A 62 -1.73 -3.43 -10.74
N GLU A 63 -1.28 -4.66 -10.51
CA GLU A 63 -0.83 -5.57 -11.58
C GLU A 63 -1.93 -5.82 -12.62
N LYS A 64 -3.17 -6.01 -12.16
CA LYS A 64 -4.32 -6.12 -13.05
C LYS A 64 -4.51 -4.86 -13.89
N ARG A 65 -4.47 -3.67 -13.28
CA ARG A 65 -4.58 -2.38 -14.00
C ARG A 65 -3.46 -2.21 -15.03
N ILE A 66 -2.24 -2.62 -14.71
CA ILE A 66 -1.11 -2.64 -15.64
C ILE A 66 -1.41 -3.54 -16.83
N SER A 67 -1.95 -4.74 -16.59
CA SER A 67 -2.35 -5.65 -17.67
C SER A 67 -3.48 -5.11 -18.54
N GLU A 68 -4.33 -4.22 -17.99
CA GLU A 68 -5.38 -3.48 -18.69
C GLU A 68 -4.84 -2.24 -19.44
N GLY A 69 -3.55 -1.93 -19.32
CA GLY A 69 -2.89 -0.80 -19.99
C GLY A 69 -2.85 0.50 -19.19
N ASP A 70 -3.12 0.47 -17.88
CA ASP A 70 -3.02 1.64 -17.02
C ASP A 70 -1.56 1.91 -16.60
N GLU A 71 -0.91 2.85 -17.29
CA GLU A 71 0.49 3.22 -17.01
C GLU A 71 0.68 3.81 -15.59
N LYS A 72 -0.35 4.46 -15.02
CA LYS A 72 -0.27 5.02 -13.67
C LYS A 72 -0.15 3.94 -12.60
N ALA A 73 -0.72 2.76 -12.85
CA ALA A 73 -0.59 1.63 -11.94
C ALA A 73 0.86 1.13 -11.86
N ARG A 74 1.62 1.22 -12.96
CA ARG A 74 3.04 0.90 -12.99
C ARG A 74 3.86 1.89 -12.15
N GLU A 75 3.63 3.19 -12.37
CA GLU A 75 4.28 4.24 -11.58
C GLU A 75 3.96 4.11 -10.08
N GLU A 76 2.73 3.73 -9.75
CA GLU A 76 2.30 3.51 -8.38
C GLU A 76 3.01 2.31 -7.73
N LEU A 77 3.18 1.19 -8.43
CA LEU A 77 4.00 0.06 -7.96
C LEU A 77 5.47 0.44 -7.76
N GLU A 78 6.05 1.24 -8.66
CA GLU A 78 7.44 1.72 -8.52
C GLU A 78 7.60 2.60 -7.27
N LYS A 79 6.59 3.42 -6.92
CA LYS A 79 6.60 4.18 -5.66
C LYS A 79 6.54 3.27 -4.44
N TRP A 80 5.75 2.20 -4.47
CA TRP A 80 5.73 1.19 -3.42
C TRP A 80 7.09 0.53 -3.24
N ASP A 81 7.70 0.04 -4.32
CA ASP A 81 9.03 -0.61 -4.31
C ASP A 81 10.11 0.33 -3.75
N LYS A 82 10.11 1.59 -4.16
CA LYS A 82 11.06 2.59 -3.66
C LYS A 82 10.90 2.83 -2.15
N LEU A 83 9.68 2.99 -1.65
CA LEU A 83 9.43 3.22 -0.23
C LEU A 83 9.83 2.01 0.62
N ILE A 84 9.58 0.79 0.14
CA ILE A 84 10.00 -0.44 0.83
C ILE A 84 11.53 -0.48 0.94
N LYS A 85 12.26 -0.24 -0.16
CA LYS A 85 13.74 -0.20 -0.16
C LYS A 85 14.30 0.87 0.77
N GLU A 86 13.67 2.06 0.81
CA GLU A 86 14.07 3.14 1.72
C GLU A 86 13.90 2.74 3.19
N ILE A 87 12.85 2.00 3.52
CA ILE A 87 12.59 1.52 4.89
C ILE A 87 13.47 0.33 5.28
N GLU A 88 13.80 -0.57 4.34
CA GLU A 88 14.75 -1.67 4.57
C GLU A 88 16.19 -1.17 4.74
N SER A 89 16.52 -0.03 4.13
CA SER A 89 17.83 0.61 4.26
C SER A 89 17.99 1.39 5.58
N GLN A 90 16.96 1.44 6.44
CA GLN A 90 16.95 2.07 7.76
C GLN A 90 16.96 1.03 8.89
#